data_AF-A0A926CLF3-F1
#
_entry.id   AF-A0A926CLF3-F1
#
_cell.length_a   1.000
_cell.length_b   1.000
_cell.length_c   1.000
_cell.angle_alpha   90.00
_cell.angle_beta   90.00
_cell.angle_gamma   90.00
#
_symmetry.space_group_name_H-M   'P 1'
#
loop_
_entity.id
_entity.type
_entity.pdbx_description
1 polymer ?
#
loop_
_entity_poly.entity_id
_entity_poly.type
_entity_poly.pdbx_seq_one_letter_code
_entity_poly.pdbx_strand_id
1 'polypeptide(L)'
;MALNPDSRGLALPAQLSWCRDLAEWPQSWMGDERDLVPGQRIVEYFTPFLLHLAGSGLTKKTIGKHVDNLWVLGGEIIRDLQETPKLRKKPVNELIDTLLENDGPLIYHCDSEEQQRSFESTCRKLRRYLNASATGA
;
A
#
# COMPACT_ATOMS: atom_id res chain seq x y z
N MET A 1 2.85 6.33 33.92
CA MET A 1 3.71 5.23 33.47
C MET A 1 2.84 3.99 33.32
N ALA A 2 2.44 3.70 32.07
CA ALA A 2 2.02 2.40 31.57
C ALA A 2 1.78 2.59 30.06
N LEU A 3 2.85 2.51 29.27
CA LEU A 3 2.73 2.36 27.83
C LEU A 3 2.10 0.98 27.59
N ASN A 4 0.98 0.98 26.88
CA ASN A 4 0.24 -0.22 26.54
C ASN A 4 1.12 -1.07 25.58
N PRO A 5 1.47 -2.33 25.89
CA PRO A 5 2.35 -3.14 25.05
C PRO A 5 1.70 -3.65 23.76
N ASP A 6 0.40 -3.41 23.56
CA ASP A 6 -0.34 -3.73 22.32
C ASP A 6 -0.39 -2.58 21.31
N SER A 7 0.30 -1.48 21.59
CA SER A 7 0.61 -0.47 20.57
C SER A 7 1.89 -0.87 19.84
N ARG A 8 1.87 -1.99 19.12
CA ARG A 8 2.81 -2.18 18.00
C ARG A 8 2.38 -1.22 16.89
N GLY A 9 2.50 0.08 17.15
CA GLY A 9 2.52 1.08 16.09
C GLY A 9 3.59 0.64 15.11
N LEU A 10 3.27 0.66 13.82
CA LEU A 10 4.19 0.36 12.73
C LEU A 10 5.53 1.06 13.02
N ALA A 11 6.55 0.28 13.39
CA ALA A 11 7.89 0.81 13.59
C ALA A 11 8.47 1.05 12.19
N LEU A 12 8.15 2.21 11.63
CA LEU A 12 8.60 2.57 10.29
C LEU A 12 10.12 2.79 10.28
N PRO A 13 10.84 2.30 9.27
CA PRO A 13 12.26 2.59 9.11
C PRO A 13 12.50 4.11 9.06
N ALA A 14 13.51 4.61 9.75
CA ALA A 14 13.89 6.05 9.73
C ALA A 14 14.16 6.58 8.31
N GLN A 15 14.49 5.68 7.38
CA GLN A 15 14.69 5.93 5.96
C GLN A 15 13.41 6.35 5.21
N LEU A 16 12.23 6.17 5.81
CA LEU A 16 10.93 6.60 5.29
C LEU A 16 10.41 7.90 5.94
N SER A 17 11.26 8.64 6.65
CA SER A 17 10.89 9.93 7.27
C SER A 17 10.36 10.99 6.29
N TRP A 18 10.63 10.82 4.98
CA TRP A 18 10.07 11.65 3.91
C TRP A 18 8.65 11.24 3.50
N CYS A 19 8.24 10.00 3.77
CA CYS A 19 6.89 9.50 3.58
C CYS A 19 6.09 9.85 4.83
N ARG A 20 5.75 11.14 4.96
CA ARG A 20 4.90 11.60 6.05
C ARG A 20 3.57 10.84 5.99
N ASP A 21 3.06 10.54 7.18
CA ASP A 21 1.72 9.99 7.40
C ASP A 21 1.56 8.49 7.06
N LEU A 22 2.63 7.76 6.68
CA LEU A 22 2.56 6.32 6.44
C LEU A 22 2.02 5.52 7.65
N ALA A 23 2.27 5.99 8.86
CA ALA A 23 1.73 5.39 10.09
C ALA A 23 0.23 5.71 10.32
N GLU A 24 -0.29 6.73 9.65
CA GLU A 24 -1.68 7.19 9.73
C GLU A 24 -2.54 6.68 8.56
N TRP A 25 -1.92 6.10 7.53
CA TRP A 25 -2.63 5.51 6.39
C TRP A 25 -3.71 4.50 6.80
N PRO A 26 -3.46 3.54 7.72
CA PRO A 26 -4.50 2.59 8.13
C PRO A 26 -5.74 3.28 8.70
N GLN A 27 -5.55 4.34 9.49
CA GLN A 27 -6.63 5.14 10.09
C GLN A 27 -7.36 5.97 9.04
N SER A 28 -6.65 6.45 8.02
CA SER A 28 -7.24 7.25 6.94
C SER A 28 -8.09 6.42 5.98
N TRP A 29 -7.76 5.16 5.77
CA TRP A 29 -8.57 4.24 4.94
C TRP A 29 -9.71 3.57 5.71
N MET A 30 -9.60 3.53 7.04
CA MET A 30 -10.54 2.84 7.92
C MET A 30 -11.97 3.37 7.75
N GLY A 31 -12.91 2.49 7.41
CA GLY A 31 -14.34 2.79 7.58
C GLY A 31 -14.83 2.41 8.97
N ASP A 32 -14.32 1.29 9.51
CA ASP A 32 -14.51 0.89 10.91
C ASP A 32 -13.27 0.19 11.48
N GLU A 33 -13.20 0.02 12.80
CA GLU A 33 -12.01 -0.48 13.52
C GLU A 33 -11.47 -1.83 13.00
N ARG A 34 -12.30 -2.65 12.34
CA ARG A 34 -11.88 -3.95 11.77
C ARG A 34 -10.94 -3.79 10.59
N ASP A 35 -10.89 -2.60 9.99
CA ASP A 35 -10.03 -2.29 8.84
C ASP A 35 -8.62 -1.86 9.26
N LEU A 36 -8.40 -1.53 10.55
CA LEU A 36 -7.09 -1.10 11.04
C LEU A 36 -6.02 -2.19 10.89
N VAL A 37 -6.34 -3.42 11.29
CA VAL A 37 -5.38 -4.54 11.20
C VAL A 37 -5.04 -4.83 9.73
N PRO A 38 -6.00 -5.01 8.81
CA PRO A 38 -5.72 -5.08 7.38
C PRO A 38 -4.90 -3.88 6.86
N GLY A 39 -5.25 -2.65 7.24
CA GLY A 39 -4.54 -1.45 6.84
C GLY A 39 -3.08 -1.45 7.27
N GLN A 40 -2.79 -1.88 8.50
CA GLN A 40 -1.41 -2.03 8.98
C GLN A 40 -0.63 -3.06 8.16
N ARG A 41 -1.26 -4.20 7.84
CA ARG A 41 -0.65 -5.24 6.99
C ARG A 41 -0.35 -4.75 5.58
N ILE A 42 -1.22 -3.93 5.01
CA ILE A 42 -0.98 -3.29 3.70
C ILE A 42 0.26 -2.39 3.79
N VAL A 43 0.38 -1.55 4.83
CA VAL A 43 1.55 -0.68 5.02
C VAL A 43 2.84 -1.50 5.20
N GLU A 44 2.80 -2.56 6.01
CA GLU A 44 3.95 -3.48 6.16
C GLU A 44 4.36 -4.07 4.80
N TYR A 45 3.38 -4.45 3.98
CA TYR A 45 3.62 -5.04 2.67
C TYR A 45 4.21 -4.03 1.66
N PHE A 46 3.79 -2.75 1.71
CA PHE A 46 4.34 -1.71 0.85
C PHE A 46 5.71 -1.19 1.29
N THR A 47 6.06 -1.34 2.57
CA THR A 47 7.29 -0.76 3.16
C THR A 47 8.58 -1.15 2.43
N PRO A 48 8.84 -2.43 2.09
CA PRO A 48 10.04 -2.83 1.35
C PRO A 48 10.13 -2.17 -0.04
N PHE A 49 9.00 -2.03 -0.73
CA PHE A 49 8.95 -1.37 -2.02
C PHE A 49 9.20 0.14 -1.91
N LEU A 50 8.67 0.81 -0.88
CA LEU A 50 8.96 2.22 -0.60
C LEU A 50 10.46 2.47 -0.34
N LEU A 51 11.11 1.56 0.40
CA LEU A 51 12.56 1.61 0.60
C LEU A 51 13.32 1.40 -0.72
N HIS A 52 12.86 0.49 -1.57
CA HIS A 52 13.45 0.28 -2.89
C HIS A 52 13.31 1.53 -3.78
N LEU A 53 12.16 2.20 -3.76
CA LEU A 53 11.96 3.46 -4.50
C LEU A 53 12.95 4.54 -4.04
N ALA A 54 13.17 4.68 -2.73
CA ALA A 54 14.16 5.62 -2.18
C ALA A 54 15.59 5.31 -2.66
N GLY A 55 15.95 4.05 -2.85
CA GLY A 55 17.26 3.62 -3.35
C GLY A 55 17.41 3.61 -4.88
N SER A 56 16.32 3.77 -5.63
CA SER A 56 16.28 3.57 -7.10
C SER A 56 16.78 4.75 -7.94
N GLY A 57 17.25 5.84 -7.31
CA GLY A 57 17.74 7.03 -8.00
C GLY A 57 16.65 7.91 -8.64
N LEU A 58 15.37 7.65 -8.34
CA LEU A 58 14.25 8.45 -8.82
C LEU A 58 14.23 9.85 -8.18
N THR A 59 13.65 10.81 -8.90
CA THR A 59 13.42 12.15 -8.34
C THR A 59 12.39 12.10 -7.21
N LYS A 60 12.51 13.03 -6.25
CA LYS A 60 11.52 13.16 -5.15
C LYS A 60 10.09 13.31 -5.67
N LYS A 61 9.88 14.04 -6.78
CA LYS A 61 8.57 14.22 -7.41
C LYS A 61 8.00 12.88 -7.90
N THR A 62 8.82 12.05 -8.54
CA THR A 62 8.40 10.73 -9.04
C THR A 62 8.11 9.76 -7.89
N ILE A 63 8.96 9.78 -6.85
CA ILE A 63 8.73 8.97 -5.64
C ILE A 63 7.41 9.37 -4.98
N GLY A 64 7.17 10.67 -4.79
CA GLY A 64 5.90 11.19 -4.27
C GLY A 64 4.69 10.67 -5.04
N LYS A 65 4.73 10.75 -6.39
CA LYS A 65 3.64 10.21 -7.22
C LYS A 65 3.39 8.72 -7.00
N HIS A 66 4.44 7.92 -6.83
CA HIS A 66 4.28 6.50 -6.52
C HIS A 66 3.72 6.26 -5.12
N VAL A 67 4.13 7.06 -4.14
CA VAL A 67 3.58 7.01 -2.77
C VAL A 67 2.09 7.36 -2.76
N ASP A 68 1.69 8.43 -3.45
CA ASP A 68 0.28 8.82 -3.57
C ASP A 68 -0.54 7.69 -4.22
N ASN A 69 -0.03 7.06 -5.28
CA ASN A 69 -0.70 5.93 -5.93
C ASN A 69 -0.78 4.69 -5.02
N LEU A 70 0.24 4.41 -4.19
CA LEU A 70 0.18 3.33 -3.20
C LEU A 70 -0.83 3.64 -2.10
N TRP A 71 -0.96 4.90 -1.71
CA TRP A 71 -2.00 5.32 -0.78
C TRP A 71 -3.40 5.03 -1.32
N VAL A 72 -3.65 5.38 -2.59
CA VAL A 72 -4.90 5.05 -3.28
C VAL A 72 -5.13 3.54 -3.35
N LEU A 73 -4.10 2.76 -3.70
CA LEU A 73 -4.21 1.30 -3.78
C LEU A 73 -4.60 0.68 -2.42
N GLY A 74 -4.03 1.18 -1.33
CA GLY A 74 -4.41 0.76 0.02
C GLY A 74 -5.88 1.04 0.33
N GLY A 75 -6.38 2.22 -0.06
CA GLY A 75 -7.79 2.58 0.06
C GLY A 75 -8.72 1.64 -0.72
N GLU A 76 -8.38 1.31 -1.98
CA GLU A 76 -9.15 0.38 -2.80
C GLU A 76 -9.21 -1.03 -2.18
N ILE A 77 -8.11 -1.52 -1.59
CA ILE A 77 -8.10 -2.82 -0.90
C ILE A 77 -9.03 -2.80 0.31
N ILE A 78 -8.99 -1.74 1.13
CA ILE A 78 -9.88 -1.62 2.30
C ILE A 78 -11.34 -1.51 1.85
N ARG A 79 -11.61 -0.76 0.79
CA ARG A 79 -12.93 -0.68 0.17
C ARG A 79 -13.43 -2.06 -0.25
N ASP A 80 -12.63 -2.85 -0.96
CA ASP A 80 -12.97 -4.21 -1.36
C ASP A 80 -13.28 -5.12 -0.16
N LEU A 81 -12.51 -4.99 0.93
CA LEU A 81 -12.76 -5.73 2.18
C LEU A 81 -14.10 -5.35 2.83
N GLN A 82 -14.51 -4.09 2.74
CA GLN A 82 -15.79 -3.61 3.24
C GLN A 82 -16.95 -4.08 2.37
N GLU A 83 -16.86 -3.90 1.05
CA GLU A 83 -17.89 -4.27 0.09
C GLU A 83 -18.07 -5.79 0.00
N THR A 84 -16.98 -6.54 0.13
CA THR A 84 -16.98 -8.01 0.07
C THR A 84 -16.42 -8.63 1.36
N PRO A 85 -17.26 -8.83 2.40
CA PRO A 85 -16.82 -9.38 3.69
C PRO A 85 -16.12 -10.73 3.63
N LYS A 86 -16.34 -11.52 2.56
CA LYS A 86 -15.66 -12.81 2.34
C LYS A 86 -14.15 -12.64 2.13
N LEU A 87 -13.70 -11.50 1.58
CA LEU A 87 -12.29 -11.23 1.33
C LEU A 87 -11.49 -11.06 2.63
N ARG A 88 -12.13 -10.70 3.75
CA ARG A 88 -11.47 -10.63 5.07
C ARG A 88 -10.93 -11.97 5.58
N LYS A 89 -11.34 -13.09 4.96
CA LYS A 89 -10.79 -14.43 5.26
C LYS A 89 -9.49 -14.72 4.53
N LYS A 90 -9.18 -13.95 3.47
CA LYS A 90 -7.95 -14.08 2.69
C LYS A 90 -6.85 -13.25 3.35
N PRO A 91 -5.60 -13.69 3.25
CA PRO A 91 -4.48 -12.90 3.72
C PRO A 91 -4.26 -11.70 2.77
N VAL A 92 -3.84 -10.56 3.31
CA VAL A 92 -3.74 -9.28 2.58
C VAL A 92 -2.79 -9.35 1.39
N ASN A 93 -1.70 -10.11 1.50
CA ASN A 93 -0.78 -10.36 0.39
C ASN A 93 -1.47 -11.01 -0.82
N GLU A 94 -2.32 -12.03 -0.61
CA GLU A 94 -3.05 -12.69 -1.70
C GLU A 94 -4.03 -11.72 -2.38
N LEU A 95 -4.66 -10.83 -1.60
CA LEU A 95 -5.54 -9.79 -2.14
C LEU A 95 -4.76 -8.81 -3.03
N ILE A 96 -3.61 -8.33 -2.54
CA ILE A 96 -2.73 -7.43 -3.29
C ILE A 96 -2.25 -8.12 -4.57
N ASP A 97 -1.77 -9.37 -4.48
CA ASP A 97 -1.29 -10.12 -5.64
C ASP A 97 -2.39 -10.28 -6.70
N THR A 98 -3.61 -10.63 -6.28
CA THR A 98 -4.78 -10.76 -7.16
C THR A 98 -5.10 -9.43 -7.86
N LEU A 99 -5.08 -8.31 -7.13
CA LEU A 99 -5.35 -6.98 -7.68
C LEU A 99 -4.27 -6.54 -8.68
N LEU A 100 -3.02 -6.97 -8.47
CA LEU A 100 -1.90 -6.63 -9.33
C LEU A 100 -1.83 -7.49 -10.62
N GLU A 101 -2.62 -8.57 -10.75
CA GLU A 101 -2.59 -9.45 -11.93
C GLU A 101 -2.90 -8.70 -13.23
N ASN A 102 -3.81 -7.72 -13.19
CA ASN A 102 -4.30 -6.95 -14.34
C ASN A 102 -3.80 -5.49 -14.33
N ASP A 103 -2.53 -5.27 -13.98
CA ASP A 103 -1.92 -3.93 -13.87
C ASP A 103 -2.56 -3.02 -12.78
N GLY A 104 -3.39 -3.57 -11.89
CA GLY A 104 -4.04 -2.85 -10.78
C GLY A 104 -5.55 -2.64 -10.98
N PRO A 105 -6.29 -2.25 -9.92
CA PRO A 105 -7.71 -1.94 -10.03
C PRO A 105 -7.97 -0.61 -10.77
N LEU A 106 -9.21 -0.41 -11.20
CA LEU A 106 -9.70 0.91 -11.60
C LEU A 106 -9.89 1.75 -10.33
N ILE A 107 -9.34 2.97 -10.31
CA ILE A 107 -9.46 3.85 -9.16
C ILE A 107 -10.91 4.33 -9.02
N TYR A 108 -11.50 4.20 -7.84
CA TYR A 108 -12.80 4.78 -7.55
C TYR A 108 -12.70 6.32 -7.57
N HIS A 109 -13.60 6.99 -8.32
CA HIS A 109 -13.49 8.42 -8.64
C HIS A 109 -12.20 8.83 -9.38
N CYS A 110 -11.75 8.03 -10.33
CA CYS A 110 -10.67 8.44 -11.22
C CYS A 110 -11.04 9.71 -12.00
N ASP A 111 -10.29 10.79 -11.78
CA ASP A 111 -10.57 12.11 -12.37
C ASP A 111 -10.02 12.24 -13.80
N SER A 112 -9.11 11.34 -14.22
CA SER A 112 -8.52 11.37 -15.56
C SER A 112 -7.84 10.05 -15.98
N GLU A 113 -7.75 9.81 -17.29
CA GLU A 113 -6.95 8.71 -17.83
C GLU A 113 -5.45 8.82 -17.49
N GLU A 114 -4.93 10.03 -17.26
CA GLU A 114 -3.53 10.23 -16.86
C GLU A 114 -3.30 9.73 -15.44
N GLN A 115 -4.24 9.98 -14.53
CA GLN A 115 -4.21 9.46 -13.17
C GLN A 115 -4.25 7.93 -13.18
N GLN A 116 -5.18 7.32 -13.93
CA GLN A 116 -5.27 5.87 -14.08
C GLN A 116 -3.96 5.28 -14.63
N ARG A 117 -3.41 5.84 -15.71
CA ARG A 117 -2.13 5.37 -16.28
C ARG A 117 -0.97 5.48 -15.31
N SER A 118 -0.94 6.53 -14.49
CA SER A 118 0.07 6.68 -13.45
C SER A 118 -0.06 5.63 -12.34
N PHE A 119 -1.29 5.32 -11.96
CA PHE A 119 -1.60 4.31 -10.98
C PHE A 119 -1.22 2.92 -11.47
N GLU A 120 -1.63 2.54 -12.69
CA GLU A 120 -1.25 1.28 -13.33
C GLU A 120 0.27 1.13 -13.47
N SER A 121 0.96 2.22 -13.80
CA SER A 121 2.43 2.25 -13.82
C SER A 121 3.05 1.92 -12.46
N THR A 122 2.44 2.40 -11.37
CA THR A 122 2.88 2.10 -10.00
C THR A 122 2.60 0.65 -9.65
N CYS A 123 1.40 0.14 -9.95
CA CYS A 123 1.01 -1.25 -9.73
C CYS A 123 1.94 -2.22 -10.47
N ARG A 124 2.25 -1.97 -11.75
CA ARG A 124 3.24 -2.76 -12.52
C ARG A 124 4.62 -2.76 -11.88
N LYS A 125 5.06 -1.62 -11.35
CA LYS A 125 6.37 -1.50 -10.72
C LYS A 125 6.44 -2.26 -9.40
N LEU A 126 5.38 -2.19 -8.60
CA LEU A 126 5.23 -2.99 -7.38
C LEU A 126 5.24 -4.48 -7.73
N ARG A 127 4.43 -4.93 -8.69
CA ARG A 127 4.42 -6.33 -9.15
C ARG A 127 5.80 -6.82 -9.62
N ARG A 128 6.50 -6.01 -10.41
CA ARG A 128 7.88 -6.32 -10.85
C ARG A 128 8.83 -6.46 -9.67
N TYR A 129 8.74 -5.58 -8.68
CA TYR A 129 9.54 -5.65 -7.46
C TYR A 129 9.25 -6.94 -6.68
N LEU A 130 7.98 -7.29 -6.50
CA LEU A 130 7.54 -8.51 -5.82
C LEU A 130 8.05 -9.77 -6.54
N ASN A 131 7.89 -9.85 -7.86
CA ASN A 131 8.37 -10.98 -8.67
C ASN A 131 9.91 -11.11 -8.63
N ALA A 132 10.63 -9.99 -8.64
CA ALA A 132 12.09 -10.00 -8.52
C ALA A 132 12.53 -10.47 -7.13
N SER A 133 11.80 -10.08 -6.07
CA SER A 133 12.08 -10.53 -4.71
C SER A 133 11.74 -12.01 -4.47
N ALA A 134 10.74 -12.56 -5.18
CA ALA A 134 10.36 -13.97 -5.11
C ALA A 134 11.34 -14.92 -5.83
N THR A 135 12.12 -14.40 -6.78
CA THR A 135 13.10 -15.17 -7.56
C THR A 135 14.48 -15.27 -6.88
N GLY A 136 14.65 -14.59 -5.73
CA GLY A 136 15.91 -14.56 -4.97
C GLY A 136 15.93 -15.43 -3.71
N ALA A 137 14.96 -16.32 -3.52
CA ALA A 137 14.86 -17.27 -2.40
C ALA A 137 15.27 -18.69 -2.83
#